data_AF-A0A850BK04-F1
#
_entry.id   AF-A0A850BK04-F1
#
_cell.length_a   1.000
_cell.length_b   1.000
_cell.length_c   1.000
_cell.angle_alpha   90.00
_cell.angle_beta   90.00
_cell.angle_gamma   90.00
#
_symmetry.space_group_name_H-M   'P 1'
#
loop_
_entity.id
_entity.type
_entity.pdbx_description
1 polymer ?
#
loop_
_entity_poly.entity_id
_entity_poly.type
_entity_poly.pdbx_seq_one_letter_code
_entity_poly.pdbx_strand_id
1 'polypeptide(L)'
;MLNRRPLLVAAYVALGAIPIMVSCNSFSGANDLRFDEDDSNDDSMGAGGPIIPPIIGGGGEEIPVDKTVEAGGVAITAVALYQGLKVPLMAEGAPATSDLPIVANRDALIRVFVTPDTTYNGQPVIGRLYLNGGKTPIEASAALTAPSTDGDLATTINFDVPGKDIGIGTTYRIELRQNKGASAPSGMTKYPAAGAEPIQVASDGQTLKVVIVPVEYQADGSNRLPDMSAEQIKLYTDWLYSYYPIPAVELTIRDQPMPWQQTVSPNGSGWETLLSAVGDLRQQDGVPADVYYYGLFAPTDTEGQFCGGGGCVLGLANLAGPGNAFMRAAIGLGFTGTLHAETIIHELGHTHGRQHTPCGNAAGVDPDYPHSDAMIGTWGYDLLAKKLWDPASNVRDLMSYCTPYWTSDYTYKAFFERLKVVNMAKIHTPPELMNRMYNRVRVGMDGSVTWLSPTKSELPPVGFEEKSVELATEGGTQTVTGQWFPYDH
;
A
#
# COMPACT_ATOMS: atom_id res chain seq x y z
N MET A 1 -22.16 -9.23 -19.50
CA MET A 1 -22.54 -8.69 -18.17
C MET A 1 -22.00 -9.68 -17.16
N LEU A 2 -20.87 -9.35 -16.54
CA LEU A 2 -20.28 -10.17 -15.47
C LEU A 2 -21.13 -9.94 -14.21
N ASN A 3 -21.73 -11.01 -13.70
CA ASN A 3 -22.58 -10.97 -12.52
C ASN A 3 -21.70 -11.10 -11.27
N ARG A 4 -21.79 -10.12 -10.38
CA ARG A 4 -21.14 -10.13 -9.06
C ARG A 4 -21.49 -11.41 -8.31
N ARG A 5 -20.48 -12.05 -7.72
CA ARG A 5 -20.65 -13.27 -6.91
C ARG A 5 -20.54 -12.89 -5.43
N PRO A 6 -21.47 -13.33 -4.57
CA PRO A 6 -21.46 -12.87 -3.18
C PRO A 6 -21.31 -13.97 -2.13
N LEU A 7 -20.71 -13.58 -1.01
CA LEU A 7 -20.61 -14.35 0.23
C LEU A 7 -21.51 -13.70 1.29
N LEU A 8 -22.28 -14.51 2.01
CA LEU A 8 -23.08 -14.11 3.16
C LEU A 8 -22.51 -14.75 4.42
N VAL A 9 -22.39 -13.96 5.49
CA VAL A 9 -21.86 -14.42 6.79
C VAL A 9 -22.85 -14.07 7.90
N ALA A 10 -23.32 -15.06 8.66
CA ALA A 10 -24.34 -14.87 9.70
C ALA A 10 -24.02 -15.67 10.97
N ALA A 11 -24.26 -15.07 12.14
CA ALA A 11 -24.19 -15.78 13.42
C ALA A 11 -25.58 -16.36 13.76
N TYR A 12 -25.61 -17.61 14.23
CA TYR A 12 -26.79 -18.11 14.92
C TYR A 12 -26.78 -17.57 16.36
N VAL A 13 -27.77 -16.76 16.69
CA VAL A 13 -28.10 -16.46 18.09
C VAL A 13 -29.40 -17.19 18.38
N ALA A 14 -29.34 -18.23 19.23
CA ALA A 14 -30.54 -18.80 19.79
C ALA A 14 -31.29 -17.68 20.53
N LEU A 15 -32.44 -17.28 20.01
CA LEU A 15 -33.21 -16.11 20.44
C LEU A 15 -33.48 -16.10 21.96
N GLY A 16 -32.65 -15.35 22.69
CA GLY A 16 -33.08 -14.57 23.84
C GLY A 16 -33.04 -13.11 23.40
N ALA A 17 -34.21 -12.47 23.30
CA ALA A 17 -34.34 -11.11 22.78
C ALA A 17 -33.39 -10.13 23.52
N ILE A 18 -32.36 -9.68 22.83
CA ILE A 18 -31.63 -8.45 23.18
C ILE A 18 -31.92 -7.47 22.05
N PRO A 19 -32.58 -6.33 22.31
CA PRO A 19 -32.75 -5.30 21.30
C PRO A 19 -31.38 -4.72 21.00
N ILE A 20 -30.81 -5.08 19.86
CA ILE A 20 -29.60 -4.46 19.33
C ILE A 20 -30.03 -3.10 18.74
N MET A 21 -30.13 -2.08 19.58
CA MET A 21 -30.05 -0.70 19.12
C MET A 21 -28.58 -0.36 18.93
N VAL A 22 -28.00 -0.85 17.83
CA VAL A 22 -26.77 -0.26 17.30
C VAL A 22 -27.23 0.92 16.47
N SER A 23 -27.04 2.12 17.01
CA SER A 23 -26.96 3.33 16.21
C SER A 23 -25.74 3.18 15.30
N CYS A 24 -25.94 2.62 14.10
CA CYS A 24 -24.99 2.71 13.02
C CYS A 24 -24.91 4.18 12.60
N ASN A 25 -23.90 4.89 13.11
CA ASN A 25 -23.24 5.82 12.21
C ASN A 25 -22.62 4.94 11.13
N SER A 26 -23.12 5.13 9.92
CA SER A 26 -22.73 4.49 8.68
C SER A 26 -21.20 4.34 8.56
N PHE A 27 -20.68 3.14 8.80
CA PHE A 27 -19.37 2.70 8.33
C PHE A 27 -19.50 2.27 6.86
N SER A 28 -19.92 3.20 6.02
CA SER A 28 -19.57 3.22 4.60
C SER A 28 -18.54 4.32 4.44
N GLY A 29 -17.29 3.97 4.13
CA GLY A 29 -16.25 4.94 3.82
C GLY A 29 -15.32 5.29 4.99
N ALA A 30 -14.04 5.38 4.67
CA ALA A 30 -12.96 5.78 5.56
C ALA A 30 -12.91 7.30 5.81
N ASN A 31 -14.06 7.94 6.04
CA ASN A 31 -14.16 9.38 6.27
C ASN A 31 -15.02 9.67 7.51
N ASP A 32 -14.49 9.37 8.71
CA ASP A 32 -14.76 10.14 9.94
C ASP A 32 -14.15 9.43 11.17
N LEU A 33 -12.82 9.45 11.27
CA LEU A 33 -12.13 9.13 12.52
C LEU A 33 -11.37 10.36 12.98
N ARG A 34 -11.93 11.06 13.97
CA ARG A 34 -11.19 12.02 14.79
C ARG A 34 -10.39 11.24 15.82
N PHE A 35 -9.09 11.53 15.90
CA PHE A 35 -8.19 10.99 16.90
C PHE A 35 -8.13 11.99 18.06
N ASP A 36 -8.67 11.62 19.21
CA ASP A 36 -8.36 12.30 20.47
C ASP A 36 -7.10 11.64 21.04
N GLU A 37 -6.01 12.42 21.11
CA GLU A 37 -4.81 12.06 21.86
C GLU A 37 -5.08 12.33 23.34
N ASP A 38 -4.93 11.31 24.20
CA ASP A 38 -5.00 11.48 25.64
C ASP A 38 -3.66 11.11 26.29
N ASP A 39 -3.24 12.02 27.17
CA ASP A 39 -1.97 12.10 27.86
C ASP A 39 -1.72 10.92 28.81
N SER A 40 -0.48 10.46 28.90
CA SER A 40 -0.01 9.76 30.09
C SER A 40 1.36 10.26 30.54
N ASN A 41 1.32 10.96 31.68
CA ASN A 41 2.44 11.20 32.58
C ASN A 41 3.02 9.88 33.09
N ASP A 42 4.34 9.78 33.18
CA ASP A 42 4.97 8.93 34.20
C ASP A 42 6.20 9.62 34.80
N ASP A 43 6.29 9.45 36.11
CA ASP A 43 7.11 10.18 37.06
C ASP A 43 8.53 9.63 37.20
N SER A 44 9.41 10.53 37.64
CA SER A 44 10.82 10.29 37.96
C SER A 44 11.06 9.30 39.09
N MET A 45 12.21 8.61 39.07
CA MET A 45 13.15 8.50 40.21
C MET A 45 14.58 8.20 39.71
N GLY A 46 15.58 8.91 40.24
CA GLY A 46 16.98 8.85 39.82
C GLY A 46 17.92 8.07 40.75
N ALA A 47 19.22 8.06 40.40
CA ALA A 47 20.37 8.25 41.30
C ALA A 47 21.71 7.91 40.61
N GLY A 48 22.72 8.78 40.83
CA GLY A 48 24.09 8.38 41.22
C GLY A 48 25.09 7.99 40.13
N GLY A 49 26.06 8.87 39.86
CA GLY A 49 27.25 8.62 39.01
C GLY A 49 28.29 7.64 39.61
N PRO A 50 29.47 7.49 38.98
CA PRO A 50 30.52 8.48 39.26
C PRO A 50 31.44 8.88 38.08
N ILE A 51 32.22 9.90 38.43
CA ILE A 51 33.18 10.75 37.73
C ILE A 51 34.47 10.00 37.32
N ILE A 52 35.00 10.24 36.11
CA ILE A 52 36.37 9.89 35.69
C ILE A 52 37.03 11.12 34.99
N PRO A 53 38.34 11.39 35.17
CA PRO A 53 39.00 12.67 34.88
C PRO A 53 39.38 12.89 33.40
N PRO A 54 39.87 14.10 33.02
CA PRO A 54 39.96 14.53 31.63
C PRO A 54 41.21 14.00 30.93
N ILE A 55 41.04 13.44 29.73
CA ILE A 55 42.14 13.21 28.80
C ILE A 55 42.15 14.37 27.80
N ILE A 56 43.18 15.21 27.95
CA ILE A 56 43.61 16.20 26.96
C ILE A 56 44.35 15.42 25.86
N GLY A 57 43.75 15.37 24.67
CA GLY A 57 44.35 14.80 23.47
C GLY A 57 43.92 15.63 22.28
N GLY A 58 44.71 16.65 21.95
CA GLY A 58 44.52 17.47 20.76
C GLY A 58 44.75 16.63 19.50
N GLY A 59 43.66 16.41 18.77
CA GLY A 59 43.65 16.05 17.37
C GLY A 59 42.52 16.85 16.75
N GLY A 60 42.85 18.06 16.29
CA GLY A 60 41.91 18.84 15.48
C GLY A 60 41.59 18.01 14.25
N GLU A 61 40.40 17.40 14.24
CA GLU A 61 39.77 16.97 13.02
C GLU A 61 39.65 18.24 12.16
N GLU A 62 40.49 18.36 11.14
CA GLU A 62 40.39 19.43 10.15
C GLU A 62 38.97 19.38 9.61
N ILE A 63 38.12 20.30 10.06
CA ILE A 63 36.82 20.54 9.42
C ILE A 63 37.16 20.83 7.97
N PRO A 64 36.70 20.02 7.00
CA PRO A 64 36.95 20.30 5.59
C PRO A 64 36.44 21.72 5.33
N VAL A 65 37.36 22.62 4.97
CA VAL A 65 36.98 23.98 4.61
C VAL A 65 36.05 23.87 3.42
N ASP A 66 34.78 24.20 3.61
CA ASP A 66 33.77 24.18 2.56
C ASP A 66 34.23 25.13 1.44
N LYS A 67 34.67 24.56 0.32
CA LYS A 67 35.19 25.31 -0.84
C LYS A 67 34.05 25.88 -1.70
N THR A 68 32.80 25.66 -1.30
CA THR A 68 31.61 26.09 -2.01
C THR A 68 31.07 27.42 -1.50
N VAL A 69 30.40 28.16 -2.37
CA VAL A 69 29.64 29.39 -2.07
C VAL A 69 28.16 29.15 -2.39
N GLU A 70 27.28 30.06 -1.99
CA GLU A 70 25.87 29.99 -2.42
C GLU A 70 25.78 30.02 -3.96
N ALA A 71 24.87 29.24 -4.53
CA ALA A 71 24.69 29.16 -5.97
C ALA A 71 24.23 30.50 -6.56
N GLY A 72 24.92 30.98 -7.59
CA GLY A 72 24.58 32.21 -8.30
C GLY A 72 23.63 31.95 -9.47
N GLY A 73 22.66 32.83 -9.69
CA GLY A 73 21.78 32.75 -10.86
C GLY A 73 20.75 31.62 -10.84
N VAL A 74 20.52 30.96 -9.69
CA VAL A 74 19.58 29.84 -9.56
C VAL A 74 18.70 30.05 -8.33
N ALA A 75 17.39 29.86 -8.49
CA ALA A 75 16.42 29.96 -7.40
C ALA A 75 15.63 28.66 -7.25
N ILE A 76 15.45 28.20 -6.01
CA ILE A 76 14.49 27.15 -5.66
C ILE A 76 13.08 27.68 -5.87
N THR A 77 12.24 26.90 -6.56
CA THR A 77 10.83 27.23 -6.82
C THR A 77 9.85 26.27 -6.15
N ALA A 78 10.23 25.01 -5.96
CA ALA A 78 9.43 24.02 -5.25
C ALA A 78 10.31 22.91 -4.66
N VAL A 79 9.78 22.23 -3.65
CA VAL A 79 10.33 20.99 -3.10
C VAL A 79 9.21 19.97 -3.03
N ALA A 80 9.44 18.78 -3.56
CA ALA A 80 8.48 17.67 -3.48
C ALA A 80 9.17 16.38 -3.09
N LEU A 81 8.47 15.56 -2.32
CA LEU A 81 8.87 14.22 -1.89
C LEU A 81 8.07 13.18 -2.67
N TYR A 82 8.71 12.09 -3.06
CA TYR A 82 8.09 11.00 -3.80
C TYR A 82 8.34 9.67 -3.10
N GLN A 83 7.27 9.01 -2.67
CA GLN A 83 7.25 7.65 -2.10
C GLN A 83 6.34 6.70 -2.90
N GLY A 84 6.31 6.92 -4.22
CA GLY A 84 5.34 6.36 -5.14
C GLY A 84 4.54 7.45 -5.86
N LEU A 85 4.18 8.51 -5.12
CA LEU A 85 3.45 9.69 -5.60
C LEU A 85 4.10 10.99 -5.15
N LYS A 86 3.91 12.06 -5.91
CA LYS A 86 4.35 13.41 -5.60
C LYS A 86 3.58 13.97 -4.41
N VAL A 87 4.31 14.33 -3.36
CA VAL A 87 3.83 15.09 -2.21
C VAL A 87 4.57 16.43 -2.15
N PRO A 88 3.92 17.58 -2.42
CA PRO A 88 4.57 18.87 -2.32
C PRO A 88 4.91 19.20 -0.86
N LEU A 89 6.17 19.57 -0.60
CA LEU A 89 6.64 20.06 0.70
C LEU A 89 6.76 21.59 0.73
N MET A 90 7.05 22.18 -0.44
CA MET A 90 7.17 23.61 -0.64
C MET A 90 6.73 23.97 -2.07
N ALA A 91 5.99 25.06 -2.22
CA ALA A 91 5.66 25.66 -3.51
C ALA A 91 5.80 27.19 -3.43
N GLU A 92 6.43 27.79 -4.44
CA GLU A 92 6.58 29.25 -4.57
C GLU A 92 7.22 29.92 -3.33
N GLY A 93 8.12 29.21 -2.66
CA GLY A 93 8.83 29.69 -1.48
C GLY A 93 8.02 29.62 -0.17
N ALA A 94 6.86 28.97 -0.17
CA ALA A 94 6.03 28.76 1.02
C ALA A 94 5.78 27.26 1.30
N PRO A 95 5.56 26.86 2.57
CA PRO A 95 5.19 25.48 2.89
C PRO A 95 3.95 25.05 2.11
N ALA A 96 4.00 23.83 1.56
CA ALA A 96 2.87 23.21 0.88
C ALA A 96 2.35 22.03 1.71
N THR A 97 1.05 21.76 1.59
CA THR A 97 0.40 20.63 2.25
C THR A 97 -0.28 19.73 1.24
N SER A 98 -0.39 18.46 1.57
CA SER A 98 -1.14 17.46 0.81
C SER A 98 -1.83 16.52 1.80
N ASP A 99 -2.93 15.92 1.38
CA ASP A 99 -3.61 14.86 2.11
C ASP A 99 -3.06 13.46 1.78
N LEU A 100 -2.06 13.37 0.90
CA LEU A 100 -1.31 12.15 0.64
C LEU A 100 -0.35 11.84 1.79
N PRO A 101 -0.34 10.60 2.29
CA PRO A 101 0.53 10.22 3.39
C PRO A 101 1.99 10.13 2.93
N ILE A 102 2.89 10.65 3.77
CA ILE A 102 4.32 10.36 3.71
C ILE A 102 4.59 9.25 4.73
N VAL A 103 5.01 8.09 4.25
CA VAL A 103 5.14 6.86 5.03
C VAL A 103 6.48 6.84 5.76
N ALA A 104 6.44 6.70 7.08
CA ALA A 104 7.63 6.53 7.91
C ALA A 104 8.44 5.31 7.48
N ASN A 105 9.77 5.40 7.55
CA ASN A 105 10.70 4.32 7.24
C ASN A 105 10.71 3.84 5.77
N ARG A 106 10.02 4.52 4.85
CA ARG A 106 10.02 4.18 3.42
C ARG A 106 10.99 5.07 2.65
N ASP A 107 11.81 4.49 1.78
CA ASP A 107 12.72 5.27 0.94
C ASP A 107 11.95 6.31 0.12
N ALA A 108 12.57 7.46 -0.13
CA ALA A 108 11.95 8.52 -0.91
C ALA A 108 12.93 9.15 -1.89
N LEU A 109 12.36 9.76 -2.93
CA LEU A 109 13.07 10.75 -3.74
C LEU A 109 12.60 12.15 -3.33
N ILE A 110 13.51 13.01 -2.87
CA ILE A 110 13.22 14.44 -2.71
C ILE A 110 13.76 15.19 -3.92
N ARG A 111 12.87 15.90 -4.62
CA ARG A 111 13.18 16.70 -5.80
C ARG A 111 13.10 18.17 -5.45
N VAL A 112 14.17 18.89 -5.76
CA VAL A 112 14.25 20.35 -5.64
C VAL A 112 14.14 20.95 -7.02
N PHE A 113 13.04 21.66 -7.24
CA PHE A 113 12.75 22.38 -8.46
C PHE A 113 13.40 23.75 -8.39
N VAL A 114 13.99 24.15 -9.51
CA VAL A 114 14.85 25.32 -9.62
C VAL A 114 14.59 26.05 -10.94
N THR A 115 14.89 27.34 -10.96
CA THR A 115 14.89 28.16 -12.17
C THR A 115 16.25 28.84 -12.30
N PRO A 116 17.05 28.52 -13.33
CA PRO A 116 18.24 29.29 -13.66
C PRO A 116 17.85 30.60 -14.39
N ASP A 117 18.58 31.67 -14.12
CA ASP A 117 18.46 32.96 -14.81
C ASP A 117 19.67 33.25 -15.73
N THR A 118 19.72 34.45 -16.30
CA THR A 118 20.78 34.86 -17.26
C THR A 118 22.17 35.02 -16.63
N THR A 119 22.28 35.04 -15.29
CA THR A 119 23.53 35.17 -14.55
C THR A 119 24.09 33.81 -14.10
N TYR A 120 23.35 32.73 -14.30
CA TYR A 120 23.82 31.37 -14.06
C TYR A 120 24.94 31.01 -15.04
N ASN A 121 26.05 30.51 -14.50
CA ASN A 121 27.28 30.27 -15.24
C ASN A 121 27.36 28.87 -15.89
N GLY A 122 26.28 28.08 -15.85
CA GLY A 122 26.25 26.71 -16.39
C GLY A 122 26.99 25.66 -15.56
N GLN A 123 27.65 26.03 -14.47
CA GLN A 123 28.39 25.08 -13.63
C GLN A 123 27.46 24.29 -12.73
N PRO A 124 27.75 23.00 -12.46
CA PRO A 124 26.90 22.16 -11.61
C PRO A 124 26.55 22.83 -10.28
N VAL A 125 25.26 22.81 -9.94
CA VAL A 125 24.74 23.22 -8.63
C VAL A 125 24.74 21.99 -7.72
N ILE A 126 25.35 22.14 -6.55
CA ILE A 126 25.38 21.16 -5.48
C ILE A 126 24.22 21.48 -4.53
N GLY A 127 23.17 20.68 -4.54
CA GLY A 127 22.15 20.71 -3.51
C GLY A 127 22.62 19.98 -2.26
N ARG A 128 22.32 20.54 -1.10
CA ARG A 128 22.50 19.94 0.22
C ARG A 128 21.17 19.84 0.93
N LEU A 129 20.74 18.62 1.21
CA LEU A 129 19.55 18.32 2.01
C LEU A 129 19.98 17.96 3.43
N TYR A 130 19.51 18.74 4.40
CA TYR A 130 19.69 18.47 5.82
C TYR A 130 18.38 17.92 6.39
N LEU A 131 18.47 16.82 7.12
CA LEU A 131 17.35 16.22 7.85
C LEU A 131 17.59 16.30 9.35
N ASN A 132 16.53 16.51 10.13
CA ASN A 132 16.52 16.39 11.60
C ASN A 132 17.55 17.28 12.32
N GLY A 133 17.85 18.46 11.78
CA GLY A 133 18.88 19.35 12.32
C GLY A 133 20.31 18.78 12.27
N GLY A 134 20.51 17.68 11.54
CA GLY A 134 21.81 17.06 11.33
C GLY A 134 22.79 18.01 10.65
N LYS A 135 24.08 17.86 10.95
CA LYS A 135 25.16 18.69 10.35
C LYS A 135 25.66 18.15 9.03
N THR A 136 25.44 16.86 8.75
CA THR A 136 25.88 16.19 7.53
C THR A 136 24.73 16.17 6.54
N PRO A 137 24.82 16.88 5.40
CA PRO A 137 23.78 16.84 4.38
C PRO A 137 23.90 15.59 3.51
N ILE A 138 22.77 15.19 2.91
CA ILE A 138 22.77 14.39 1.69
C ILE A 138 23.07 15.37 0.55
N GLU A 139 24.08 15.07 -0.27
CA GLU A 139 24.48 15.91 -1.41
C GLU A 139 24.04 15.29 -2.74
N ALA A 140 23.56 16.15 -3.64
CA ALA A 140 23.27 15.81 -5.02
C ALA A 140 23.69 16.97 -5.92
N SER A 141 24.16 16.69 -7.13
CA SER A 141 24.61 17.72 -8.06
C SER A 141 23.84 17.62 -9.38
N ALA A 142 23.46 18.77 -9.94
CA ALA A 142 22.82 18.84 -11.25
C ALA A 142 23.41 19.98 -12.09
N ALA A 143 23.58 19.73 -13.39
CA ALA A 143 23.89 20.75 -14.38
C ALA A 143 22.58 21.24 -14.99
N LEU A 144 22.06 22.36 -14.49
CA LEU A 144 20.76 22.89 -14.87
C LEU A 144 20.84 23.59 -16.23
N THR A 145 19.96 23.28 -17.16
CA THR A 145 19.95 23.92 -18.51
C THR A 145 18.65 24.65 -18.82
N ALA A 146 17.60 24.41 -18.02
CA ALA A 146 16.28 24.99 -18.16
C ALA A 146 15.58 25.02 -16.79
N PRO A 147 14.47 25.77 -16.65
CA PRO A 147 13.59 25.66 -15.48
C PRO A 147 13.10 24.22 -15.27
N SER A 148 13.01 23.80 -14.01
CA SER A 148 12.57 22.46 -13.66
C SER A 148 11.14 22.16 -14.12
N THR A 149 10.92 20.92 -14.53
CA THR A 149 9.58 20.37 -14.82
C THR A 149 9.38 19.03 -14.13
N ASP A 150 8.13 18.66 -13.86
CA ASP A 150 7.84 17.38 -13.23
C ASP A 150 8.31 16.20 -14.09
N GLY A 151 8.10 16.27 -15.40
CA GLY A 151 8.37 15.18 -16.35
C GLY A 151 9.84 14.92 -16.67
N ASP A 152 10.78 15.74 -16.19
CA ASP A 152 12.21 15.58 -16.46
C ASP A 152 13.06 15.67 -15.20
N LEU A 153 13.57 14.51 -14.75
CA LEU A 153 14.47 14.40 -13.60
C LEU A 153 15.78 15.18 -13.80
N ALA A 154 16.27 15.33 -15.03
CA ALA A 154 17.53 16.04 -15.30
C ALA A 154 17.41 17.55 -15.05
N THR A 155 16.19 18.07 -14.99
CA THR A 155 15.94 19.49 -14.70
C THR A 155 15.82 19.80 -13.22
N THR A 156 15.82 18.79 -12.33
CA THR A 156 15.73 18.95 -10.87
C THR A 156 17.00 18.50 -10.16
N ILE A 157 17.22 18.97 -8.93
CA ILE A 157 18.22 18.35 -8.03
C ILE A 157 17.51 17.26 -7.23
N ASN A 158 18.04 16.04 -7.29
CA ASN A 158 17.36 14.82 -6.86
C ASN A 158 18.14 14.14 -5.74
N PHE A 159 17.51 13.94 -4.58
CA PHE A 159 18.09 13.25 -3.44
C PHE A 159 17.38 11.91 -3.23
N ASP A 160 18.11 10.80 -3.36
CA ASP A 160 17.67 9.52 -2.81
C ASP A 160 17.81 9.58 -1.29
N VAL A 161 16.70 9.49 -0.57
CA VAL A 161 16.63 9.58 0.88
C VAL A 161 16.27 8.21 1.45
N PRO A 162 17.19 7.56 2.20
CA PRO A 162 16.89 6.30 2.86
C PRO A 162 15.71 6.43 3.83
N GLY A 163 14.83 5.43 3.87
CA GLY A 163 13.63 5.46 4.69
C GLY A 163 13.91 5.65 6.18
N LYS A 164 15.01 5.10 6.68
CA LYS A 164 15.47 5.26 8.07
C LYS A 164 15.66 6.73 8.51
N ASP A 165 15.82 7.65 7.56
CA ASP A 165 16.00 9.09 7.81
C ASP A 165 14.64 9.86 7.78
N ILE A 166 13.55 9.16 7.41
CA ILE A 166 12.17 9.68 7.33
C ILE A 166 11.34 9.03 8.44
N GLY A 167 11.34 9.67 9.62
CA GLY A 167 10.54 9.28 10.78
C GLY A 167 9.50 10.34 11.13
N ILE A 168 8.67 10.02 12.12
CA ILE A 168 7.73 10.99 12.70
C ILE A 168 8.54 12.15 13.29
N GLY A 169 8.12 13.38 12.99
CA GLY A 169 8.82 14.60 13.40
C GLY A 169 10.03 14.96 12.54
N THR A 170 10.26 14.27 11.40
CA THR A 170 11.34 14.64 10.49
C THR A 170 11.19 16.09 10.03
N THR A 171 12.29 16.84 10.05
CA THR A 171 12.37 18.21 9.52
C THR A 171 13.39 18.29 8.40
N TYR A 172 13.21 19.20 7.44
CA TYR A 172 14.15 19.39 6.33
C TYR A 172 14.58 20.85 6.15
N ARG A 173 15.79 21.00 5.59
CA ARG A 173 16.31 22.26 5.04
C ARG A 173 17.18 21.97 3.82
N ILE A 174 17.10 22.82 2.82
CA ILE A 174 17.86 22.74 1.57
C ILE A 174 18.77 23.96 1.42
N GLU A 175 19.95 23.73 0.90
CA GLU A 175 20.85 24.77 0.38
C GLU A 175 21.33 24.43 -1.03
N LEU A 176 21.44 25.45 -1.88
CA LEU A 176 22.08 25.37 -3.20
C LEU A 176 23.46 26.00 -3.13
N ARG A 177 24.48 25.22 -3.49
CA ARG A 177 25.88 25.59 -3.46
C ARG A 177 26.53 25.46 -4.84
N GLN A 178 27.62 26.17 -5.06
CA GLN A 178 28.48 26.01 -6.24
C GLN A 178 29.95 26.18 -5.84
N ASN A 179 30.87 25.69 -6.68
CA ASN A 179 32.30 25.94 -6.49
C ASN A 179 32.61 27.44 -6.58
N LYS A 180 33.66 27.90 -5.87
CA LYS A 180 34.15 29.30 -5.92
C LYS A 180 34.26 29.81 -7.36
N GLY A 181 33.66 30.98 -7.62
CA GLY A 181 33.55 31.58 -8.96
C GLY A 181 32.10 31.77 -9.46
N ALA A 182 31.10 31.41 -8.65
CA ALA A 182 29.69 31.69 -8.93
C ALA A 182 29.37 33.20 -8.85
N SER A 183 28.36 33.61 -9.63
CA SER A 183 27.70 34.92 -9.49
C SER A 183 27.09 35.08 -8.09
N ALA A 184 26.74 36.31 -7.69
CA ALA A 184 25.97 36.50 -6.48
C ALA A 184 24.59 35.78 -6.58
N PRO A 185 24.04 35.25 -5.48
CA PRO A 185 22.69 34.73 -5.45
C PRO A 185 21.68 35.78 -5.93
N SER A 186 20.84 35.40 -6.88
CA SER A 186 19.79 36.26 -7.46
C SER A 186 18.38 35.87 -7.00
N GLY A 187 18.24 34.77 -6.26
CA GLY A 187 16.96 34.27 -5.76
C GLY A 187 17.11 33.36 -4.54
N MET A 188 16.08 32.56 -4.27
CA MET A 188 16.04 31.67 -3.11
C MET A 188 17.01 30.49 -3.28
N THR A 189 18.19 30.58 -2.69
CA THR A 189 19.20 29.49 -2.70
C THR A 189 19.11 28.59 -1.46
N LYS A 190 18.22 28.90 -0.52
CA LYS A 190 18.00 28.13 0.71
C LYS A 190 16.53 28.12 1.06
N TYR A 191 16.06 27.00 1.60
CA TYR A 191 14.70 26.88 2.11
C TYR A 191 14.65 25.92 3.32
N PRO A 192 13.97 26.27 4.42
CA PRO A 192 13.44 27.62 4.71
C PRO A 192 14.58 28.65 4.84
N ALA A 193 14.23 29.95 4.88
CA ALA A 193 15.22 31.02 5.00
C ALA A 193 16.05 30.94 6.30
N ALA A 194 15.44 30.40 7.36
CA ALA A 194 16.05 30.07 8.65
C ALA A 194 15.33 28.86 9.26
N GLY A 195 16.01 28.10 10.12
CA GLY A 195 15.42 26.95 10.81
C GLY A 195 15.27 25.71 9.91
N ALA A 196 14.19 24.96 10.07
CA ALA A 196 13.83 23.81 9.25
C ALA A 196 12.30 23.70 9.19
N GLU A 197 11.76 23.14 8.12
CA GLU A 197 10.32 22.89 7.98
C GLU A 197 10.01 21.42 8.31
N PRO A 198 8.84 21.11 8.92
CA PRO A 198 8.45 19.73 9.18
C PRO A 198 8.04 19.02 7.89
N ILE A 199 8.28 17.71 7.85
CA ILE A 199 7.65 16.78 6.92
C ILE A 199 6.53 16.08 7.68
N GLN A 200 5.31 16.09 7.13
CA GLN A 200 4.14 15.44 7.74
C GLN A 200 4.20 13.92 7.51
N VAL A 201 5.05 13.25 8.29
CA VAL A 201 5.26 11.80 8.23
C VAL A 201 4.24 11.08 9.10
N ALA A 202 3.64 10.02 8.57
CA ALA A 202 2.72 9.13 9.26
C ALA A 202 3.21 7.67 9.16
N SER A 203 2.88 6.85 10.16
CA SER A 203 3.16 5.41 10.13
C SER A 203 1.91 4.62 9.77
N ASP A 204 2.10 3.54 9.02
CA ASP A 204 1.09 2.53 8.67
C ASP A 204 1.26 1.23 9.47
N GLY A 205 2.18 1.17 10.43
CA GLY A 205 2.52 -0.06 11.17
C GLY A 205 3.61 -0.93 10.51
N GLN A 206 4.31 -0.41 9.50
CA GLN A 206 5.64 -0.77 9.01
C GLN A 206 5.80 -1.94 8.03
N THR A 207 4.90 -2.93 7.94
CA THR A 207 5.17 -4.07 7.04
C THR A 207 3.90 -4.68 6.49
N LEU A 208 3.85 -4.87 5.17
CA LEU A 208 2.87 -5.74 4.54
C LEU A 208 3.35 -7.19 4.64
N LYS A 209 2.60 -8.03 5.36
CA LYS A 209 2.91 -9.44 5.54
C LYS A 209 2.04 -10.32 4.64
N VAL A 210 2.68 -11.10 3.79
CA VAL A 210 2.00 -12.01 2.86
C VAL A 210 2.60 -13.41 2.99
N VAL A 211 1.73 -14.40 3.19
CA VAL A 211 2.06 -15.81 3.03
C VAL A 211 1.63 -16.25 1.63
N ILE A 212 2.61 -16.61 0.83
CA ILE A 212 2.38 -17.31 -0.44
C ILE A 212 2.08 -18.77 -0.14
N VAL A 213 0.95 -19.25 -0.64
CA VAL A 213 0.55 -20.65 -0.54
C VAL A 213 0.80 -21.32 -1.90
N PRO A 214 1.83 -22.19 -2.02
CA PRO A 214 1.98 -23.02 -3.21
C PRO A 214 0.81 -24.01 -3.25
N VAL A 215 -0.02 -23.94 -4.28
CA VAL A 215 -1.09 -24.91 -4.50
C VAL A 215 -0.55 -26.03 -5.38
N GLU A 216 -0.48 -27.22 -4.82
CA GLU A 216 -0.12 -28.43 -5.56
C GLU A 216 -1.33 -28.90 -6.37
N TYR A 217 -1.26 -28.74 -7.68
CA TYR A 217 -2.37 -29.03 -8.59
C TYR A 217 -2.44 -30.53 -8.89
N GLN A 218 -3.33 -31.24 -8.21
CA GLN A 218 -3.54 -32.68 -8.29
C GLN A 218 -4.75 -33.08 -9.15
N ALA A 219 -5.54 -32.10 -9.63
CA ALA A 219 -6.80 -32.36 -10.33
C ALA A 219 -6.66 -33.20 -11.62
N ASP A 220 -5.48 -33.20 -12.23
CA ASP A 220 -5.14 -34.03 -13.40
C ASP A 220 -4.05 -35.08 -13.09
N GLY A 221 -3.73 -35.29 -11.81
CA GLY A 221 -2.69 -36.23 -11.37
C GLY A 221 -1.25 -35.75 -11.59
N SER A 222 -1.04 -34.51 -12.02
CA SER A 222 0.30 -33.98 -12.30
C SER A 222 1.11 -33.59 -11.05
N ASN A 223 0.42 -33.22 -9.97
CA ASN A 223 1.01 -32.65 -8.75
C ASN A 223 1.91 -31.44 -9.04
N ARG A 224 1.57 -30.63 -10.05
CA ARG A 224 2.35 -29.45 -10.41
C ARG A 224 2.35 -28.40 -9.31
N LEU A 225 3.48 -27.74 -9.13
CA LEU A 225 3.63 -26.56 -8.29
C LEU A 225 3.82 -25.32 -9.17
N PRO A 226 3.39 -24.13 -8.69
CA PRO A 226 3.73 -22.86 -9.33
C PRO A 226 5.24 -22.57 -9.27
N ASP A 227 5.69 -21.57 -10.02
CA ASP A 227 7.08 -21.08 -9.96
C ASP A 227 7.35 -20.36 -8.62
N MET A 228 8.11 -21.02 -7.75
CA MET A 228 8.54 -20.52 -6.44
C MET A 228 10.02 -20.11 -6.43
N SER A 229 10.62 -19.85 -7.59
CA SER A 229 12.01 -19.40 -7.69
C SER A 229 12.24 -18.10 -6.92
N ALA A 230 13.48 -17.91 -6.43
CA ALA A 230 13.83 -16.70 -5.69
C ALA A 230 13.64 -15.44 -6.55
N GLU A 231 13.89 -15.54 -7.85
CA GLU A 231 13.70 -14.47 -8.83
C GLU A 231 12.22 -14.08 -8.96
N GLN A 232 11.31 -15.05 -9.07
CA GLN A 232 9.88 -14.79 -9.18
C GLN A 232 9.29 -14.23 -7.87
N ILE A 233 9.71 -14.76 -6.72
CA ILE A 233 9.29 -14.24 -5.41
C ILE A 233 9.83 -12.83 -5.16
N LYS A 234 11.07 -12.56 -5.56
CA LYS A 234 11.62 -11.20 -5.51
C LYS A 234 10.81 -10.25 -6.41
N LEU A 235 10.41 -10.70 -7.59
CA LEU A 235 9.57 -9.89 -8.49
C LEU A 235 8.25 -9.49 -7.83
N TYR A 236 7.56 -10.41 -7.13
CA TYR A 236 6.35 -10.06 -6.37
C TYR A 236 6.63 -9.04 -5.26
N THR A 237 7.74 -9.21 -4.54
CA THR A 237 8.15 -8.32 -3.46
C THR A 237 8.45 -6.91 -3.98
N ASP A 238 9.19 -6.80 -5.08
CA ASP A 238 9.55 -5.54 -5.73
C ASP A 238 8.30 -4.81 -6.23
N TRP A 239 7.36 -5.51 -6.87
CA TRP A 239 6.11 -4.93 -7.36
C TRP A 239 5.22 -4.44 -6.22
N LEU A 240 5.06 -5.21 -5.14
CA LEU A 240 4.34 -4.75 -3.95
C LEU A 240 5.00 -3.49 -3.37
N TYR A 241 6.33 -3.48 -3.26
CA TYR A 241 7.06 -2.31 -2.76
C TYR A 241 6.90 -1.08 -3.66
N SER A 242 6.90 -1.22 -4.99
CA SER A 242 6.76 -0.09 -5.91
C SER A 242 5.36 0.53 -5.88
N TYR A 243 4.31 -0.29 -5.80
CA TYR A 243 2.92 0.17 -5.96
C TYR A 243 2.21 0.50 -4.64
N TYR A 244 2.62 -0.08 -3.50
CA TYR A 244 1.96 0.15 -2.22
C TYR A 244 2.68 1.21 -1.36
N PRO A 245 1.94 1.94 -0.49
CA PRO A 245 2.48 2.93 0.43
C PRO A 245 3.11 2.26 1.68
N ILE A 246 4.09 1.37 1.50
CA ILE A 246 4.64 0.53 2.58
C ILE A 246 6.16 0.67 2.72
N PRO A 247 6.74 0.67 3.92
CA PRO A 247 8.19 0.75 4.04
C PRO A 247 8.88 -0.61 3.84
N ALA A 248 8.17 -1.72 4.01
CA ALA A 248 8.69 -3.07 3.79
C ALA A 248 7.60 -4.07 3.38
N VAL A 249 8.02 -5.10 2.65
CA VAL A 249 7.21 -6.28 2.31
C VAL A 249 7.88 -7.49 2.95
N GLU A 250 7.12 -8.24 3.75
CA GLU A 250 7.49 -9.55 4.25
C GLU A 250 6.68 -10.60 3.50
N LEU A 251 7.30 -11.19 2.48
CA LEU A 251 6.71 -12.28 1.72
C LEU A 251 7.36 -13.59 2.14
N THR A 252 6.56 -14.50 2.70
CA THR A 252 6.98 -15.83 3.14
C THR A 252 6.28 -16.90 2.32
N ILE A 253 6.90 -18.06 2.15
CA ILE A 253 6.28 -19.22 1.51
C ILE A 253 5.80 -20.16 2.60
N ARG A 254 4.54 -20.61 2.50
CA ARG A 254 3.99 -21.61 3.42
C ARG A 254 4.77 -22.92 3.30
N ASP A 255 5.22 -23.47 4.44
CA ASP A 255 6.08 -24.66 4.51
C ASP A 255 5.52 -25.89 3.80
N GLN A 256 4.20 -26.06 3.82
CA GLN A 256 3.51 -27.17 3.18
C GLN A 256 2.66 -26.64 2.02
N PRO A 257 2.82 -27.18 0.80
CA PRO A 257 1.88 -26.90 -0.28
C PRO A 257 0.45 -27.29 0.09
N MET A 258 -0.53 -26.59 -0.47
CA MET A 258 -1.93 -26.95 -0.34
C MET A 258 -2.32 -27.91 -1.49
N PRO A 259 -2.67 -29.18 -1.22
CA PRO A 259 -3.10 -30.09 -2.27
C PRO A 259 -4.46 -29.67 -2.84
N TRP A 260 -4.60 -29.69 -4.15
CA TRP A 260 -5.84 -29.28 -4.83
C TRP A 260 -6.27 -30.25 -5.93
N GLN A 261 -7.39 -30.95 -5.70
CA GLN A 261 -7.88 -32.02 -6.57
C GLN A 261 -9.04 -31.60 -7.49
N GLN A 262 -9.48 -30.34 -7.44
CA GLN A 262 -10.61 -29.87 -8.25
C GLN A 262 -10.13 -29.10 -9.47
N THR A 263 -10.78 -29.32 -10.61
CA THR A 263 -10.45 -28.60 -11.84
C THR A 263 -10.69 -27.10 -11.70
N VAL A 264 -9.71 -26.30 -12.11
CA VAL A 264 -9.84 -24.86 -12.32
C VAL A 264 -9.70 -24.57 -13.81
N SER A 265 -10.67 -23.87 -14.39
CA SER A 265 -10.73 -23.60 -15.82
C SER A 265 -10.41 -22.14 -16.17
N PRO A 266 -9.97 -21.86 -17.41
CA PRO A 266 -9.59 -20.52 -17.84
C PRO A 266 -10.72 -19.49 -17.76
N ASN A 267 -11.97 -19.92 -17.85
CA ASN A 267 -13.17 -19.08 -17.81
C ASN A 267 -13.64 -18.71 -16.39
N GLY A 268 -12.87 -19.02 -15.34
CA GLY A 268 -13.25 -18.74 -13.96
C GLY A 268 -13.98 -19.88 -13.24
N SER A 269 -14.34 -20.97 -13.92
CA SER A 269 -14.91 -22.14 -13.22
C SER A 269 -13.89 -22.75 -12.25
N GLY A 270 -14.31 -23.03 -11.01
CA GLY A 270 -13.46 -23.60 -9.95
C GLY A 270 -12.67 -22.60 -9.10
N TRP A 271 -12.49 -21.36 -9.57
CA TRP A 271 -11.67 -20.34 -8.89
C TRP A 271 -12.20 -19.98 -7.50
N GLU A 272 -13.51 -19.78 -7.35
CA GLU A 272 -14.11 -19.42 -6.05
C GLU A 272 -13.95 -20.51 -5.00
N THR A 273 -14.01 -21.77 -5.44
CA THR A 273 -13.83 -22.92 -4.56
C THR A 273 -12.39 -22.99 -4.08
N LEU A 274 -11.42 -22.73 -4.97
CA LEU A 274 -10.01 -22.61 -4.60
C LEU A 274 -9.76 -21.41 -3.65
N LEU A 275 -10.30 -20.22 -3.97
CA LEU A 275 -10.18 -19.04 -3.11
C LEU A 275 -10.74 -19.29 -1.71
N SER A 276 -11.92 -19.94 -1.63
CA SER A 276 -12.54 -20.29 -0.35
C SER A 276 -11.65 -21.24 0.45
N ALA A 277 -11.01 -22.21 -0.22
CA ALA A 277 -10.09 -23.14 0.43
C ALA A 277 -8.81 -22.45 0.95
N VAL A 278 -8.25 -21.49 0.21
CA VAL A 278 -7.11 -20.68 0.70
C VAL A 278 -7.51 -19.82 1.89
N GLY A 279 -8.70 -19.23 1.88
CA GLY A 279 -9.24 -18.49 3.02
C GLY A 279 -9.49 -19.37 4.25
N ASP A 280 -9.95 -20.60 4.05
CA ASP A 280 -10.11 -21.59 5.11
C ASP A 280 -8.75 -22.07 5.64
N LEU A 281 -7.75 -22.24 4.76
CA LEU A 281 -6.38 -22.58 5.13
C LEU A 281 -5.75 -21.49 6.01
N ARG A 282 -5.90 -20.22 5.64
CA ARG A 282 -5.46 -19.08 6.47
C ARG A 282 -6.01 -19.18 7.89
N GLN A 283 -7.29 -19.52 8.04
CA GLN A 283 -7.93 -19.66 9.35
C GLN A 283 -7.40 -20.87 10.11
N GLN A 284 -7.18 -21.99 9.43
CA GLN A 284 -6.61 -23.20 10.02
C GLN A 284 -5.19 -22.97 10.53
N ASP A 285 -4.38 -22.23 9.78
CA ASP A 285 -3.02 -21.85 10.17
C ASP A 285 -3.00 -20.86 11.35
N GLY A 286 -4.12 -20.19 11.65
CA GLY A 286 -4.27 -19.35 12.83
C GLY A 286 -3.36 -18.11 12.83
N VAL A 287 -3.00 -17.61 11.66
CA VAL A 287 -2.08 -16.47 11.53
C VAL A 287 -2.68 -15.17 12.10
N PRO A 288 -1.83 -14.22 12.54
CA PRO A 288 -2.26 -12.89 12.94
C PRO A 288 -3.15 -12.20 11.90
N ALA A 289 -4.03 -11.29 12.36
CA ALA A 289 -4.98 -10.62 11.48
C ALA A 289 -4.28 -9.93 10.30
N ASP A 290 -3.18 -9.21 10.54
CA ASP A 290 -2.37 -8.46 9.58
C ASP A 290 -1.62 -9.30 8.53
N VAL A 291 -1.72 -10.64 8.59
CA VAL A 291 -1.16 -11.54 7.58
C VAL A 291 -2.17 -11.85 6.49
N TYR A 292 -1.80 -11.56 5.24
CA TYR A 292 -2.56 -11.86 4.03
C TYR A 292 -2.10 -13.19 3.42
N TYR A 293 -3.04 -13.93 2.81
CA TYR A 293 -2.72 -15.18 2.09
C TYR A 293 -2.91 -14.99 0.60
N TYR A 294 -1.94 -15.48 -0.19
CA TYR A 294 -2.02 -15.48 -1.64
C TYR A 294 -1.70 -16.86 -2.20
N GLY A 295 -2.71 -17.55 -2.74
CA GLY A 295 -2.55 -18.89 -3.32
C GLY A 295 -2.07 -18.83 -4.77
N LEU A 296 -0.91 -19.39 -5.04
CA LEU A 296 -0.36 -19.51 -6.39
C LEU A 296 -0.56 -20.92 -6.93
N PHE A 297 -1.02 -21.05 -8.18
CA PHE A 297 -1.28 -22.35 -8.78
C PHE A 297 -1.01 -22.36 -10.29
N ALA A 298 -0.63 -23.53 -10.83
CA ALA A 298 -0.33 -23.73 -12.25
C ALA A 298 -1.18 -24.90 -12.80
N PRO A 299 -2.39 -24.62 -13.34
CA PRO A 299 -3.31 -25.66 -13.82
C PRO A 299 -2.79 -26.47 -15.02
N THR A 300 -1.86 -25.91 -15.79
CA THR A 300 -1.24 -26.48 -16.99
C THR A 300 0.28 -26.29 -16.93
N ASP A 301 1.03 -26.81 -17.90
CA ASP A 301 2.49 -26.67 -17.92
C ASP A 301 2.94 -25.25 -18.29
N THR A 302 2.15 -24.54 -19.10
CA THR A 302 2.44 -23.16 -19.50
C THR A 302 1.21 -22.27 -19.43
N GLU A 303 1.43 -20.96 -19.26
CA GLU A 303 0.38 -19.95 -19.33
C GLU A 303 -0.35 -19.98 -20.68
N GLY A 304 0.39 -20.14 -21.77
CA GLY A 304 -0.19 -20.21 -23.13
C GLY A 304 -1.15 -21.39 -23.31
N GLN A 305 -0.93 -22.52 -22.62
CA GLN A 305 -1.87 -23.64 -22.64
C GLN A 305 -3.16 -23.32 -21.88
N PHE A 306 -3.06 -22.61 -20.75
CA PHE A 306 -4.24 -22.20 -19.98
C PHE A 306 -5.02 -21.10 -20.68
N CYS A 307 -4.34 -20.07 -21.18
CA CYS A 307 -4.93 -18.82 -21.67
C CYS A 307 -5.09 -18.74 -23.19
N GLY A 308 -4.53 -19.69 -23.95
CA GLY A 308 -4.46 -19.66 -25.41
C GLY A 308 -5.80 -19.71 -26.15
N GLY A 309 -6.91 -19.96 -25.45
CA GLY A 309 -8.27 -19.99 -26.01
C GLY A 309 -8.93 -18.63 -26.28
N GLY A 310 -8.19 -17.52 -26.14
CA GLY A 310 -8.71 -16.15 -26.35
C GLY A 310 -8.87 -15.32 -25.07
N GLY A 311 -8.19 -15.71 -23.98
CA GLY A 311 -8.23 -15.03 -22.68
C GLY A 311 -8.48 -16.01 -21.53
N CYS A 312 -8.12 -15.59 -20.32
CA CYS A 312 -8.30 -16.36 -19.09
C CYS A 312 -8.43 -15.42 -17.89
N VAL A 313 -9.00 -15.93 -16.80
CA VAL A 313 -8.88 -15.33 -15.47
C VAL A 313 -7.44 -15.53 -14.97
N LEU A 314 -6.84 -14.47 -14.43
CA LEU A 314 -5.46 -14.47 -13.91
C LEU A 314 -5.40 -14.50 -12.38
N GLY A 315 -6.38 -13.88 -11.73
CA GLY A 315 -6.47 -13.70 -10.28
C GLY A 315 -7.92 -13.73 -9.80
N LEU A 316 -8.10 -13.97 -8.51
CA LEU A 316 -9.37 -13.75 -7.82
C LEU A 316 -9.12 -13.50 -6.33
N ALA A 317 -9.76 -12.47 -5.80
CA ALA A 317 -9.64 -12.09 -4.40
C ALA A 317 -10.98 -11.84 -3.73
N ASN A 318 -10.96 -11.94 -2.40
CA ASN A 318 -12.04 -11.43 -1.57
C ASN A 318 -11.93 -9.92 -1.43
N LEU A 319 -13.07 -9.23 -1.46
CA LEU A 319 -13.13 -7.83 -1.08
C LEU A 319 -13.23 -7.69 0.45
N ALA A 320 -12.08 -7.61 1.12
CA ALA A 320 -12.05 -7.67 2.59
C ALA A 320 -12.28 -6.29 3.23
N GLY A 321 -13.05 -6.28 4.32
CA GLY A 321 -13.19 -5.14 5.22
C GLY A 321 -12.08 -5.12 6.29
N PRO A 322 -11.86 -3.99 6.99
CA PRO A 322 -10.78 -3.86 7.97
C PRO A 322 -10.93 -4.85 9.14
N GLY A 323 -12.15 -5.17 9.58
CA GLY A 323 -12.39 -6.17 10.62
C GLY A 323 -12.44 -7.64 10.14
N ASN A 324 -12.41 -7.88 8.83
CA ASN A 324 -12.72 -9.18 8.25
C ASN A 324 -11.45 -9.98 7.94
N ALA A 325 -10.65 -10.27 8.96
CA ALA A 325 -9.37 -10.98 8.79
C ALA A 325 -9.53 -12.32 8.04
N PHE A 326 -10.64 -13.04 8.26
CA PHE A 326 -10.96 -14.29 7.56
C PHE A 326 -11.10 -14.14 6.03
N MET A 327 -11.27 -12.93 5.51
CA MET A 327 -11.35 -12.62 4.08
C MET A 327 -10.03 -12.14 3.48
N ARG A 328 -8.93 -12.05 4.23
CA ARG A 328 -7.64 -11.57 3.73
C ARG A 328 -6.90 -12.66 2.95
N ALA A 329 -7.55 -13.15 1.90
CA ALA A 329 -7.07 -14.19 1.02
C ALA A 329 -7.38 -13.84 -0.44
N ALA A 330 -6.44 -14.16 -1.30
CA ALA A 330 -6.51 -14.04 -2.75
C ALA A 330 -5.81 -15.23 -3.42
N ILE A 331 -6.05 -15.43 -4.70
CA ILE A 331 -5.41 -16.47 -5.51
C ILE A 331 -5.03 -15.92 -6.89
N GLY A 332 -4.04 -16.53 -7.53
CA GLY A 332 -3.70 -16.24 -8.92
C GLY A 332 -2.86 -17.33 -9.58
N LEU A 333 -2.74 -17.24 -10.90
CA LEU A 333 -1.83 -18.09 -11.66
C LEU A 333 -0.39 -17.84 -11.23
N GLY A 334 0.39 -18.91 -11.14
CA GLY A 334 1.78 -18.88 -10.70
C GLY A 334 2.76 -19.40 -11.74
N PHE A 335 2.71 -18.88 -12.97
CA PHE A 335 3.80 -19.08 -13.93
C PHE A 335 4.90 -18.03 -13.72
N THR A 336 6.00 -18.16 -14.45
CA THR A 336 7.10 -17.19 -14.45
C THR A 336 6.74 -15.95 -15.26
N GLY A 337 7.01 -14.76 -14.74
CA GLY A 337 6.90 -13.50 -15.48
C GLY A 337 6.26 -12.36 -14.70
N THR A 338 6.26 -11.18 -15.33
CA THR A 338 5.72 -9.95 -14.72
C THR A 338 4.22 -10.00 -14.57
N LEU A 339 3.47 -10.61 -15.49
CA LEU A 339 2.00 -10.65 -15.48
C LEU A 339 1.42 -11.10 -14.12
N HIS A 340 2.04 -12.09 -13.48
CA HIS A 340 1.61 -12.59 -12.18
C HIS A 340 2.00 -11.65 -11.02
N ALA A 341 3.04 -10.85 -11.19
CA ALA A 341 3.38 -9.76 -10.28
C ALA A 341 2.39 -8.59 -10.40
N GLU A 342 1.86 -8.34 -11.60
CA GLU A 342 0.75 -7.40 -11.83
C GLU A 342 -0.52 -7.90 -11.13
N THR A 343 -0.78 -9.21 -11.25
CA THR A 343 -1.96 -9.84 -10.66
C THR A 343 -1.94 -9.75 -9.15
N ILE A 344 -0.83 -10.11 -8.48
CA ILE A 344 -0.77 -10.08 -7.01
C ILE A 344 -1.00 -8.68 -6.42
N ILE A 345 -0.47 -7.62 -7.05
CA ILE A 345 -0.70 -6.25 -6.55
C ILE A 345 -2.17 -5.82 -6.68
N HIS A 346 -2.85 -6.28 -7.73
CA HIS A 346 -4.27 -6.00 -7.99
C HIS A 346 -5.16 -6.77 -7.02
N GLU A 347 -4.94 -8.08 -6.90
CA GLU A 347 -5.73 -8.96 -6.05
C GLU A 347 -5.53 -8.66 -4.56
N LEU A 348 -4.30 -8.34 -4.12
CA LEU A 348 -4.10 -7.84 -2.77
C LEU A 348 -4.80 -6.49 -2.57
N GLY A 349 -5.07 -5.72 -3.63
CA GLY A 349 -5.81 -4.47 -3.57
C GLY A 349 -7.26 -4.71 -3.13
N HIS A 350 -7.89 -5.75 -3.66
CA HIS A 350 -9.20 -6.23 -3.17
C HIS A 350 -9.14 -6.69 -1.71
N THR A 351 -8.09 -7.38 -1.29
CA THR A 351 -7.94 -7.75 0.13
C THR A 351 -7.69 -6.54 1.05
N HIS A 352 -7.24 -5.41 0.50
CA HIS A 352 -7.21 -4.11 1.17
C HIS A 352 -8.55 -3.34 1.05
N GLY A 353 -9.56 -3.98 0.47
CA GLY A 353 -10.93 -3.47 0.34
C GLY A 353 -11.10 -2.48 -0.80
N ARG A 354 -10.24 -2.51 -1.83
CA ARG A 354 -10.41 -1.68 -3.03
C ARG A 354 -11.31 -2.36 -4.03
N GLN A 355 -12.28 -1.59 -4.53
CA GLN A 355 -13.10 -1.94 -5.68
C GLN A 355 -12.35 -1.56 -6.96
N HIS A 356 -12.88 -1.99 -8.12
CA HIS A 356 -12.28 -1.62 -9.39
C HIS A 356 -12.45 -0.14 -9.71
N THR A 357 -11.58 0.43 -10.52
CA THR A 357 -11.68 1.81 -11.01
C THR A 357 -12.24 1.85 -12.44
N PRO A 358 -12.78 3.00 -12.92
CA PRO A 358 -13.65 3.03 -14.09
C PRO A 358 -12.90 2.98 -15.44
N CYS A 359 -12.14 1.92 -15.72
CA CYS A 359 -11.53 1.66 -17.03
C CYS A 359 -11.47 0.16 -17.35
N GLY A 360 -11.69 -0.19 -18.62
CA GLY A 360 -11.56 -1.55 -19.13
C GLY A 360 -12.79 -2.44 -18.91
N ASN A 361 -13.97 -1.83 -18.70
CA ASN A 361 -15.24 -2.51 -18.44
C ASN A 361 -15.21 -3.42 -17.20
N ALA A 362 -14.38 -3.07 -16.21
CA ALA A 362 -14.38 -3.74 -14.92
C ALA A 362 -15.78 -3.69 -14.31
N ALA A 363 -16.22 -4.81 -13.75
CA ALA A 363 -17.42 -4.85 -12.93
C ALA A 363 -17.06 -4.38 -11.51
N GLY A 364 -18.03 -4.17 -10.62
CA GLY A 364 -17.67 -3.74 -9.25
C GLY A 364 -17.05 -2.34 -9.13
N VAL A 365 -17.22 -1.44 -10.11
CA VAL A 365 -16.59 -0.10 -10.12
C VAL A 365 -16.90 0.68 -8.85
N ASP A 366 -15.86 1.25 -8.24
CA ASP A 366 -15.90 2.16 -7.10
C ASP A 366 -16.56 3.48 -7.51
N PRO A 367 -17.76 3.81 -7.00
CA PRO A 367 -18.44 5.07 -7.32
C PRO A 367 -17.74 6.29 -6.73
N ASP A 368 -16.86 6.12 -5.74
CA ASP A 368 -16.17 7.21 -5.06
C ASP A 368 -14.83 7.55 -5.73
N TYR A 369 -14.40 6.76 -6.74
CA TYR A 369 -13.18 7.04 -7.47
C TYR A 369 -13.26 8.39 -8.21
N PRO A 370 -12.40 9.37 -7.89
CA PRO A 370 -12.64 10.76 -8.29
C PRO A 370 -12.19 11.09 -9.72
N HIS A 371 -11.33 10.27 -10.33
CA HIS A 371 -10.73 10.58 -11.62
C HIS A 371 -11.44 9.86 -12.76
N SER A 372 -11.83 10.62 -13.78
CA SER A 372 -12.42 10.05 -15.00
C SER A 372 -11.49 9.04 -15.65
N ASP A 373 -12.06 7.98 -16.23
CA ASP A 373 -11.31 6.96 -16.98
C ASP A 373 -10.14 6.38 -16.18
N ALA A 374 -10.30 6.20 -14.87
CA ALA A 374 -9.28 5.65 -13.97
C ALA A 374 -7.92 6.38 -13.96
N MET A 375 -7.83 7.67 -14.32
CA MET A 375 -6.54 8.41 -14.31
C MET A 375 -5.96 8.54 -12.89
N ILE A 376 -4.63 8.67 -12.75
CA ILE A 376 -3.94 8.56 -11.45
C ILE A 376 -3.94 9.83 -10.57
N GLY A 377 -4.42 10.96 -11.07
CA GLY A 377 -4.58 12.21 -10.32
C GLY A 377 -3.31 13.04 -10.11
N THR A 378 -2.18 12.42 -9.77
CA THR A 378 -0.91 13.11 -9.50
C THR A 378 0.30 12.39 -10.10
N TRP A 379 1.45 13.07 -10.14
CA TRP A 379 2.71 12.49 -10.62
C TRP A 379 3.14 11.30 -9.77
N GLY A 380 3.40 10.18 -10.43
CA GLY A 380 3.97 8.99 -9.82
C GLY A 380 5.47 8.90 -10.01
N TYR A 381 6.14 8.18 -9.12
CA TYR A 381 7.55 7.83 -9.26
C TYR A 381 7.81 6.42 -8.70
N ASP A 382 8.26 5.53 -9.56
CA ASP A 382 8.73 4.20 -9.18
C ASP A 382 10.16 4.29 -8.64
N LEU A 383 10.32 4.07 -7.34
CA LEU A 383 11.61 4.13 -6.65
C LEU A 383 12.60 3.07 -7.13
N LEU A 384 12.12 1.91 -7.59
CA LEU A 384 12.95 0.80 -8.06
C LEU A 384 13.30 0.97 -9.53
N ALA A 385 12.31 1.21 -10.39
CA ALA A 385 12.53 1.42 -11.82
C ALA A 385 13.07 2.82 -12.16
N LYS A 386 13.11 3.73 -11.19
CA LYS A 386 13.52 5.15 -11.33
C LYS A 386 12.73 5.86 -12.44
N LYS A 387 11.43 5.57 -12.53
CA LYS A 387 10.54 6.00 -13.62
C LYS A 387 9.45 6.95 -13.13
N LEU A 388 9.25 8.05 -13.85
CA LEU A 388 8.11 8.96 -13.63
C LEU A 388 6.85 8.47 -14.36
N TRP A 389 5.71 8.70 -13.73
CA TRP A 389 4.38 8.45 -14.29
C TRP A 389 3.60 9.76 -14.39
N ASP A 390 3.30 10.15 -15.62
CA ASP A 390 2.62 11.40 -15.94
C ASP A 390 1.10 11.25 -15.77
N PRO A 391 0.45 11.99 -14.85
CA PRO A 391 -0.98 11.91 -14.63
C PRO A 391 -1.79 12.43 -15.82
N ALA A 392 -1.21 13.26 -16.70
CA ALA A 392 -1.85 13.75 -17.91
C ALA A 392 -1.76 12.77 -19.09
N SER A 393 -1.01 11.67 -18.94
CA SER A 393 -0.84 10.65 -19.97
C SER A 393 -1.89 9.52 -19.86
N ASN A 394 -1.78 8.48 -20.69
CA ASN A 394 -2.69 7.32 -20.67
C ASN A 394 -2.42 6.33 -19.50
N VAL A 395 -1.96 6.81 -18.35
CA VAL A 395 -1.70 5.96 -17.18
C VAL A 395 -2.98 5.85 -16.36
N ARG A 396 -3.27 4.63 -15.90
CA ARG A 396 -4.52 4.26 -15.23
C ARG A 396 -4.23 3.75 -13.83
N ASP A 397 -5.23 3.72 -12.96
CA ASP A 397 -5.09 3.15 -11.64
C ASP A 397 -4.87 1.63 -11.70
N LEU A 398 -4.08 1.09 -10.78
CA LEU A 398 -3.77 -0.35 -10.71
C LEU A 398 -5.02 -1.22 -10.52
N MET A 399 -6.10 -0.70 -9.94
CA MET A 399 -7.38 -1.40 -9.78
C MET A 399 -8.27 -1.30 -11.03
N SER A 400 -7.75 -0.78 -12.14
CA SER A 400 -8.43 -0.81 -13.44
C SER A 400 -7.99 -2.02 -14.26
N TYR A 401 -8.69 -2.30 -15.37
CA TYR A 401 -8.27 -3.27 -16.38
C TYR A 401 -7.53 -2.64 -17.56
N CYS A 402 -7.11 -1.38 -17.41
CA CYS A 402 -6.43 -0.65 -18.45
C CYS A 402 -4.93 -0.53 -18.19
N THR A 403 -4.15 -0.51 -19.26
CA THR A 403 -2.69 -0.40 -19.22
C THR A 403 -2.22 0.79 -20.08
N PRO A 404 -1.10 1.44 -19.73
CA PRO A 404 -0.27 1.18 -18.55
C PRO A 404 -0.96 1.65 -17.26
N TYR A 405 -0.57 1.09 -16.12
CA TYR A 405 -1.14 1.45 -14.83
C TYR A 405 -0.07 1.80 -13.77
N TRP A 406 -0.50 2.61 -12.80
CA TRP A 406 0.22 3.03 -11.61
C TRP A 406 -0.79 3.26 -10.48
N THR A 407 -0.38 3.26 -9.23
CA THR A 407 -1.28 3.57 -8.11
C THR A 407 -1.73 5.03 -8.20
N SER A 408 -3.04 5.30 -8.21
CA SER A 408 -3.57 6.67 -8.10
C SER A 408 -3.39 7.25 -6.69
N ASP A 409 -3.49 8.57 -6.55
CA ASP A 409 -3.59 9.25 -5.24
C ASP A 409 -4.69 8.67 -4.33
N TYR A 410 -5.87 8.42 -4.90
CA TYR A 410 -7.02 7.84 -4.21
C TYR A 410 -6.73 6.44 -3.68
N THR A 411 -6.20 5.55 -4.54
CA THR A 411 -5.88 4.18 -4.16
C THR A 411 -4.72 4.13 -3.17
N TYR A 412 -3.69 4.96 -3.35
CA TYR A 412 -2.53 5.06 -2.46
C TYR A 412 -2.95 5.47 -1.04
N LYS A 413 -3.75 6.53 -0.92
CA LYS A 413 -4.30 6.98 0.37
C LYS A 413 -5.14 5.89 1.04
N ALA A 414 -6.01 5.23 0.27
CA ALA A 414 -6.86 4.17 0.80
C ALA A 414 -6.06 2.93 1.27
N PHE A 415 -4.99 2.56 0.56
CA PHE A 415 -4.08 1.52 1.02
C PHE A 415 -3.38 1.90 2.32
N PHE A 416 -2.86 3.12 2.42
CA PHE A 416 -2.19 3.58 3.65
C PHE A 416 -3.14 3.54 4.85
N GLU A 417 -4.35 4.08 4.72
CA GLU A 417 -5.34 4.06 5.80
C GLU A 417 -5.75 2.63 6.15
N ARG A 418 -5.88 1.74 5.16
CA ARG A 418 -6.15 0.32 5.43
C ARG A 418 -5.02 -0.32 6.22
N LEU A 419 -3.77 -0.13 5.81
CA LEU A 419 -2.59 -0.71 6.47
C LEU A 419 -2.46 -0.18 7.89
N LYS A 420 -2.64 1.13 8.09
CA LYS A 420 -2.68 1.77 9.40
C LYS A 420 -3.71 1.10 10.33
N VAL A 421 -4.94 0.88 9.85
CA VAL A 421 -5.97 0.20 10.63
C VAL A 421 -5.58 -1.26 10.90
N VAL A 422 -5.12 -1.97 9.89
CA VAL A 422 -4.81 -3.41 9.98
C VAL A 422 -3.64 -3.70 10.92
N ASN A 423 -2.59 -2.89 10.86
CA ASN A 423 -1.35 -3.10 11.60
C ASN A 423 -1.38 -2.49 13.00
N MET A 424 -2.16 -1.42 13.23
CA MET A 424 -2.10 -0.64 14.46
C MET A 424 -3.42 -0.51 15.23
N ALA A 425 -4.58 -0.78 14.64
CA ALA A 425 -5.84 -0.55 15.34
C ALA A 425 -6.13 -1.64 16.39
N LYS A 426 -6.36 -1.20 17.63
CA LYS A 426 -7.09 -1.98 18.63
C LYS A 426 -8.58 -1.65 18.48
N ILE A 427 -9.28 -2.41 17.64
CA ILE A 427 -10.72 -2.23 17.47
C ILE A 427 -11.41 -2.65 18.78
N HIS A 428 -11.96 -1.69 19.52
CA HIS A 428 -12.70 -2.00 20.74
C HIS A 428 -14.06 -2.59 20.36
N THR A 429 -14.27 -3.84 20.71
CA THR A 429 -15.52 -4.56 20.52
C THR A 429 -15.95 -5.14 21.87
N PRO A 430 -17.25 -5.06 22.23
CA PRO A 430 -17.74 -5.69 23.45
C PRO A 430 -17.32 -7.17 23.51
N PRO A 431 -16.76 -7.66 24.63
CA PRO A 431 -16.21 -9.02 24.73
C PRO A 431 -17.19 -10.11 24.31
N GLU A 432 -18.49 -9.89 24.55
CA GLU A 432 -19.55 -10.81 24.17
C GLU A 432 -19.68 -10.96 22.65
N LEU A 433 -19.32 -9.95 21.86
CA LEU A 433 -19.37 -9.95 20.40
C LEU A 433 -18.10 -10.50 19.74
N MET A 434 -17.03 -10.69 20.51
CA MET A 434 -15.76 -11.17 20.01
C MET A 434 -15.68 -12.70 19.91
N ASN A 435 -14.77 -13.20 19.07
CA ASN A 435 -14.39 -14.61 18.99
C ASN A 435 -15.56 -15.58 18.70
N ARG A 436 -16.53 -15.14 17.89
CA ARG A 436 -17.74 -15.91 17.58
C ARG A 436 -17.56 -16.76 16.33
N MET A 437 -18.34 -17.84 16.27
CA MET A 437 -18.51 -18.64 15.06
C MET A 437 -19.62 -18.06 14.18
N TYR A 438 -19.33 -17.94 12.89
CA TYR A 438 -20.26 -17.49 11.88
C TYR A 438 -20.42 -18.55 10.80
N ASN A 439 -21.65 -18.79 10.39
CA ASN A 439 -21.94 -19.63 9.24
C ASN A 439 -21.77 -18.80 7.98
N ARG A 440 -21.32 -19.47 6.93
CA ARG A 440 -20.96 -18.85 5.66
C ARG A 440 -21.70 -19.53 4.54
N VAL A 441 -22.22 -18.71 3.63
CA VAL A 441 -22.95 -19.17 2.46
C VAL A 441 -22.44 -18.42 1.25
N ARG A 442 -22.05 -19.15 0.20
CA ARG A 442 -21.69 -18.59 -1.09
C ARG A 442 -22.88 -18.66 -2.04
N VAL A 443 -23.11 -17.61 -2.80
CA VAL A 443 -24.08 -17.60 -3.90
C VAL A 443 -23.31 -17.61 -5.23
N GLY A 444 -23.56 -18.63 -6.06
CA GLY A 444 -22.97 -18.74 -7.40
C GLY A 444 -23.60 -17.77 -8.39
N MET A 445 -22.98 -17.61 -9.56
CA MET A 445 -23.52 -16.75 -10.64
C MET A 445 -24.90 -17.21 -11.15
N ASP A 446 -25.18 -18.50 -11.03
CA ASP A 446 -26.43 -19.14 -11.39
C ASP A 446 -27.49 -19.04 -10.28
N GLY A 447 -27.17 -18.34 -9.18
CA GLY A 447 -28.01 -18.24 -7.99
C GLY A 447 -27.96 -19.46 -7.08
N SER A 448 -27.13 -20.47 -7.38
CA SER A 448 -26.94 -21.62 -6.51
C SER A 448 -26.37 -21.18 -5.16
N VAL A 449 -26.80 -21.84 -4.08
CA VAL A 449 -26.42 -21.48 -2.72
C VAL A 449 -25.63 -22.64 -2.11
N THR A 450 -24.40 -22.38 -1.69
CA THR A 450 -23.48 -23.40 -1.14
C THR A 450 -23.05 -23.02 0.27
N TRP A 451 -23.28 -23.90 1.23
CA TRP A 451 -22.71 -23.76 2.57
C TRP A 451 -21.19 -23.92 2.52
N LEU A 452 -20.49 -23.00 3.17
CA LEU A 452 -19.05 -23.08 3.39
C LEU A 452 -18.77 -23.50 4.83
N SER A 453 -17.52 -23.87 5.10
CA SER A 453 -17.03 -24.08 6.46
C SER A 453 -17.34 -22.86 7.34
N PRO A 454 -17.91 -23.05 8.54
CA PRO A 454 -18.07 -21.97 9.49
C PRO A 454 -16.72 -21.31 9.80
N THR A 455 -16.72 -19.99 9.98
CA THR A 455 -15.52 -19.20 10.30
C THR A 455 -15.57 -18.74 11.75
N LYS A 456 -14.43 -18.80 12.44
CA LYS A 456 -14.26 -18.07 13.70
C LYS A 456 -13.75 -16.67 13.35
N SER A 457 -14.46 -15.65 13.79
CA SER A 457 -14.02 -14.27 13.63
C SER A 457 -13.77 -13.63 15.00
N GLU A 458 -12.62 -12.99 15.16
CA GLU A 458 -12.28 -12.25 16.37
C GLU A 458 -13.22 -11.05 16.55
N LEU A 459 -13.53 -10.36 15.46
CA LEU A 459 -14.45 -9.23 15.41
C LEU A 459 -15.72 -9.61 14.63
N PRO A 460 -16.88 -9.01 14.93
CA PRO A 460 -18.07 -9.15 14.10
C PRO A 460 -17.75 -8.82 12.63
N PRO A 461 -18.13 -9.69 11.68
CA PRO A 461 -18.00 -9.39 10.27
C PRO A 461 -18.77 -8.11 9.93
N VAL A 462 -18.15 -7.23 9.14
CA VAL A 462 -18.81 -6.01 8.65
C VAL A 462 -18.83 -6.09 7.13
N GLY A 463 -20.01 -6.40 6.58
CA GLY A 463 -20.25 -6.49 5.15
C GLY A 463 -20.60 -5.13 4.54
N PHE A 464 -20.82 -5.14 3.23
CA PHE A 464 -21.30 -3.96 2.50
C PHE A 464 -22.76 -3.67 2.80
N GLU A 465 -23.53 -4.73 3.03
CA GLU A 465 -24.96 -4.65 3.30
C GLU A 465 -25.36 -5.70 4.34
N GLU A 466 -26.32 -5.35 5.18
CA GLU A 466 -27.03 -6.35 5.98
C GLU A 466 -28.18 -6.94 5.16
N LYS A 467 -28.33 -8.27 5.20
CA LYS A 467 -29.40 -9.01 4.54
C LYS A 467 -30.15 -9.87 5.55
N SER A 468 -31.47 -9.75 5.56
CA SER A 468 -32.33 -10.72 6.24
C SER A 468 -32.43 -11.99 5.41
N VAL A 469 -32.15 -13.14 6.01
CA VAL A 469 -32.09 -14.44 5.32
C VAL A 469 -32.89 -15.47 6.09
N GLU A 470 -33.70 -16.24 5.38
CA GLU A 470 -34.42 -17.38 5.94
C GLU A 470 -33.55 -18.64 5.85
N LEU A 471 -33.25 -19.22 7.01
CA LEU A 471 -32.48 -20.45 7.14
C LEU A 471 -33.39 -21.57 7.60
N ALA A 472 -33.44 -22.65 6.84
CA ALA A 472 -34.07 -23.89 7.28
C ALA A 472 -33.16 -24.57 8.33
N THR A 473 -33.68 -24.74 9.54
CA THR A 473 -33.01 -25.46 10.63
C THR A 473 -33.82 -26.71 11.01
N GLU A 474 -33.25 -27.62 11.81
CA GLU A 474 -34.00 -28.78 12.36
C GLU A 474 -35.25 -28.35 13.16
N GLY A 475 -35.24 -27.13 13.72
CA GLY A 475 -36.38 -26.55 14.46
C GLY A 475 -37.36 -25.73 13.61
N GLY A 476 -37.21 -25.74 12.28
CA GLY A 476 -38.00 -24.94 11.34
C GLY A 476 -37.23 -23.77 10.72
N THR A 477 -37.91 -22.99 9.88
CA THR A 477 -37.33 -21.81 9.23
C THR A 477 -37.14 -20.69 10.25
N GLN A 478 -35.93 -20.11 10.30
CA GLN A 478 -35.62 -18.95 11.11
C GLN A 478 -35.10 -17.82 10.23
N THR A 479 -35.52 -16.59 10.53
CA THR A 479 -34.96 -15.40 9.90
C THR A 479 -33.75 -14.94 10.71
N VAL A 480 -32.59 -14.82 10.06
CA VAL A 480 -31.37 -14.26 10.64
C VAL A 480 -30.90 -13.05 9.84
N THR A 481 -30.15 -12.17 10.48
CA THR A 481 -29.42 -11.11 9.79
C THR A 481 -28.02 -11.61 9.43
N GLY A 482 -27.64 -11.52 8.17
CA GLY A 482 -26.32 -11.82 7.66
C GLY A 482 -25.66 -10.61 7.00
N GLN A 483 -24.34 -10.62 6.94
CA GLN A 483 -23.50 -9.60 6.32
C GLN A 483 -23.12 -10.04 4.91
N TRP A 484 -23.27 -9.15 3.94
CA TRP A 484 -23.07 -9.43 2.52
C TRP A 484 -21.73 -8.91 2.01
N PHE A 485 -21.01 -9.75 1.26
CA PHE A 485 -19.70 -9.47 0.71
C PHE A 485 -19.66 -9.79 -0.77
N PRO A 486 -19.69 -8.79 -1.67
CA PRO A 486 -19.50 -9.00 -3.09
C PRO A 486 -18.02 -9.27 -3.40
N TYR A 487 -17.76 -10.10 -4.39
CA TYR A 487 -16.46 -10.22 -5.08
C TYR A 487 -16.72 -10.37 -6.59
N ASP A 488 -15.72 -10.03 -7.39
CA ASP A 488 -15.85 -9.92 -8.84
C ASP A 488 -14.58 -10.42 -9.55
N HIS A 489 -14.66 -10.62 -10.86
CA HIS A 489 -13.61 -11.14 -11.75
C HIS A 489 -13.56 -10.32 -13.04
#